data_AF-C5KER1-F1
#
_entry.id   AF-C5KER1-F1
#
_cell.length_a   1.000
_cell.length_b   1.000
_cell.length_c   1.000
_cell.angle_alpha   90.00
_cell.angle_beta   90.00
_cell.angle_gamma   90.00
#
_symmetry.space_group_name_H-M   'P 1'
#
loop_
_entity.id
_entity.type
_entity.pdbx_description
1 polymer ?
#
loop_
_entity_poly.entity_id
_entity_poly.type
_entity_poly.pdbx_seq_one_letter_code
_entity_poly.pdbx_strand_id
1 'polypeptide(L)'
;MISKTLSVRKMLCRSILMMLAMVVVVEGWDIDGHEAVGMVAMSALDSRASNQLKRLLQGKDAVEDAGWAHKAESSIPWSTRLHFLSQPEPFSNTLVVNEITCPQGQCLLEALKLFYDQAKGDTSKVEISQKDRLMMSSARLPVQVTDADAVRFLINLIGDMHQPLP
;
A
#
# COMPACT_ATOMS: atom_id res chain seq x y z
N MET A 1 59.34 -7.24 -9.72
CA MET A 1 57.97 -7.07 -10.25
C MET A 1 56.84 -7.47 -9.28
N ILE A 2 57.10 -8.15 -8.16
CA ILE A 2 56.08 -8.73 -7.25
C ILE A 2 55.39 -7.70 -6.32
N SER A 3 56.05 -6.59 -5.98
CA SER A 3 55.50 -5.58 -5.04
C SER A 3 54.31 -4.78 -5.62
N LYS A 4 54.34 -4.47 -6.94
CA LYS A 4 53.29 -3.68 -7.60
C LYS A 4 51.96 -4.44 -7.69
N THR A 5 51.99 -5.77 -7.89
CA THR A 5 50.79 -6.60 -7.98
C THR A 5 50.07 -6.75 -6.63
N LEU A 6 50.83 -6.77 -5.52
CA LEU A 6 50.28 -6.83 -4.17
C LEU A 6 49.56 -5.52 -3.78
N SER A 7 50.06 -4.37 -4.26
CA SER A 7 49.45 -3.06 -4.03
C SER A 7 48.12 -2.89 -4.79
N VAL A 8 48.09 -3.32 -6.06
CA VAL A 8 46.87 -3.27 -6.89
C VAL A 8 45.77 -4.17 -6.32
N ARG A 9 46.10 -5.37 -5.82
CA ARG A 9 45.12 -6.25 -5.14
C ARG A 9 44.49 -5.61 -3.90
N LYS A 10 45.29 -4.93 -3.08
CA LYS A 10 44.80 -4.23 -1.88
C LYS A 10 43.92 -3.03 -2.23
N MET A 11 44.27 -2.27 -3.26
CA MET A 11 43.43 -1.16 -3.75
C MET A 11 42.12 -1.69 -4.32
N LEU A 12 42.15 -2.76 -5.11
CA LEU A 12 40.96 -3.37 -5.69
C LEU A 12 40.00 -3.92 -4.62
N CYS A 13 40.52 -4.62 -3.61
CA CYS A 13 39.70 -5.09 -2.49
C CYS A 13 39.06 -3.94 -1.70
N ARG A 14 39.79 -2.83 -1.50
CA ARG A 14 39.24 -1.64 -0.82
C ARG A 14 38.14 -0.97 -1.64
N SER A 15 38.31 -0.87 -2.96
CA SER A 15 37.29 -0.32 -3.86
C SER A 15 36.03 -1.20 -3.91
N ILE A 16 36.17 -2.53 -3.94
CA ILE A 16 35.04 -3.47 -3.89
C ILE A 16 34.30 -3.37 -2.56
N LEU A 17 35.03 -3.30 -1.44
CA LEU A 17 34.42 -3.16 -0.11
C LEU A 17 33.66 -1.83 0.03
N MET A 18 34.19 -0.75 -0.54
CA MET A 18 33.53 0.55 -0.55
C MET A 18 32.28 0.58 -1.44
N MET A 19 32.29 -0.13 -2.58
CA MET A 19 31.10 -0.31 -3.44
C MET A 19 30.00 -1.14 -2.76
N LEU A 20 30.36 -2.22 -2.06
CA LEU A 20 29.40 -3.01 -1.28
C LEU A 20 28.77 -2.20 -0.13
N ALA A 21 29.53 -1.28 0.47
CA ALA A 21 29.04 -0.43 1.55
C ALA A 21 28.04 0.66 1.08
N MET A 22 27.95 0.92 -0.23
CA MET A 22 27.01 1.88 -0.82
C MET A 22 25.70 1.24 -1.29
N VAL A 23 25.43 -0.03 -0.99
CA VAL A 23 24.11 -0.61 -1.22
C VAL A 23 23.15 0.02 -0.21
N VAL A 24 22.51 1.12 -0.61
CA VAL A 24 21.38 1.69 0.12
C VAL A 24 20.24 0.70 -0.02
N VAL A 25 19.83 0.09 1.09
CA VAL A 25 18.60 -0.67 1.14
C VAL A 25 17.47 0.35 1.00
N VAL A 26 16.76 0.30 -0.12
CA VAL A 26 15.53 1.10 -0.29
C VAL A 26 14.42 0.28 0.33
N GLU A 27 13.99 0.68 1.52
CA GLU A 27 12.85 0.05 2.18
C GLU A 27 11.55 0.77 1.78
N GLY A 28 10.46 0.01 1.71
CA GLY A 28 9.11 0.55 1.55
C GLY A 28 8.65 1.30 2.80
N TRP A 29 7.42 1.79 2.79
CA TRP A 29 6.85 2.39 3.99
C TRP A 29 6.72 1.32 5.07
N ASP A 30 7.34 1.59 6.21
CA ASP A 30 7.00 0.92 7.46
C ASP A 30 5.91 1.70 8.19
N ILE A 31 5.67 1.36 9.46
CA ILE A 31 4.65 2.03 10.26
C ILE A 31 4.85 3.54 10.34
N ASP A 32 6.10 4.02 10.42
CA ASP A 32 6.42 5.44 10.52
C ASP A 32 6.00 6.18 9.24
N GLY A 33 6.20 5.53 8.09
CA GLY A 33 5.71 6.00 6.79
C GLY A 33 4.19 6.19 6.74
N HIS A 34 3.45 5.17 7.17
CA HIS A 34 1.99 5.23 7.23
C HIS A 34 1.49 6.27 8.22
N GLU A 35 2.12 6.38 9.40
CA GLU A 35 1.79 7.39 10.39
C GLU A 35 2.05 8.81 9.85
N ALA A 36 3.13 9.01 9.07
CA ALA A 36 3.41 10.29 8.42
C ALA A 36 2.32 10.67 7.40
N VAL A 37 1.87 9.74 6.57
CA VAL A 37 0.72 9.96 5.66
C VAL A 37 -0.54 10.29 6.47
N GLY A 38 -0.79 9.55 7.56
CA GLY A 38 -1.89 9.81 8.49
C GLY A 38 -1.84 11.21 9.10
N MET A 39 -0.66 11.69 9.52
CA MET A 39 -0.47 13.02 10.10
C MET A 39 -0.81 14.11 9.09
N VAL A 40 -0.33 13.98 7.85
CA VAL A 40 -0.64 14.91 6.76
C VAL A 40 -2.14 14.93 6.50
N ALA A 41 -2.78 13.75 6.40
CA ALA A 41 -4.22 13.65 6.21
C ALA A 41 -5.00 14.33 7.35
N MET A 42 -4.66 14.05 8.61
CA MET A 42 -5.32 14.64 9.78
C MET A 42 -5.15 16.16 9.86
N SER A 43 -4.02 16.69 9.40
CA SER A 43 -3.79 18.14 9.33
C SER A 43 -4.65 18.85 8.28
N ALA A 44 -5.08 18.11 7.25
CA ALA A 44 -5.89 18.63 6.15
C ALA A 44 -7.41 18.47 6.39
N LEU A 45 -7.83 17.60 7.30
CA LEU A 45 -9.24 17.39 7.63
C LEU A 45 -9.79 18.57 8.45
N ASP A 46 -11.01 18.99 8.12
CA ASP A 46 -11.75 19.92 8.98
C ASP A 46 -12.22 19.24 10.29
N SER A 47 -12.71 20.05 11.23
CA SER A 47 -13.17 19.57 12.53
C SER A 47 -14.38 18.63 12.43
N ARG A 48 -15.19 18.73 11.38
CA ARG A 48 -16.35 17.86 11.19
C ARG A 48 -15.89 16.47 10.75
N ALA A 49 -15.05 16.40 9.72
CA ALA A 49 -14.53 15.17 9.15
C ALA A 49 -13.65 14.41 10.15
N SER A 50 -12.72 15.11 10.83
CA SER A 50 -11.87 14.50 11.86
C SER A 50 -12.68 13.93 13.04
N ASN A 51 -13.73 14.64 13.49
CA ASN A 51 -14.62 14.11 14.53
C ASN A 51 -15.47 12.92 14.06
N GLN A 52 -15.92 12.91 12.80
CA GLN A 52 -16.63 11.77 12.22
C GLN A 52 -15.72 10.54 12.14
N LEU A 53 -14.48 10.73 11.66
CA LEU A 53 -13.46 9.69 11.61
C LEU A 53 -13.21 9.11 13.01
N LYS A 54 -12.95 9.96 14.00
CA LYS A 54 -12.73 9.53 15.38
C LYS A 54 -13.91 8.76 15.96
N ARG A 55 -15.15 9.18 15.69
CA ARG A 55 -16.34 8.41 16.12
C ARG A 55 -16.40 7.03 15.47
N LEU A 56 -16.12 6.93 14.17
CA LEU A 56 -16.14 5.67 13.45
C LEU A 56 -15.03 4.72 13.94
N LEU A 57 -13.85 5.26 14.24
CA LEU A 57 -12.67 4.51 14.68
C LEU A 57 -12.54 4.41 16.21
N GLN A 58 -13.65 4.56 16.94
CA GLN A 58 -13.71 4.36 18.41
C GLN A 58 -12.73 5.25 19.19
N GLY A 59 -12.60 6.50 18.78
CA GLY A 59 -11.76 7.52 19.40
C GLY A 59 -10.43 7.76 18.70
N LYS A 60 -9.98 6.81 17.87
CA LYS A 60 -8.70 6.89 17.16
C LYS A 60 -8.76 7.75 15.90
N ASP A 61 -7.63 8.25 15.44
CA ASP A 61 -7.50 8.86 14.12
C ASP A 61 -6.65 8.07 13.12
N ALA A 62 -6.42 8.68 11.95
CA ALA A 62 -5.68 8.06 10.85
C ALA A 62 -4.21 7.80 11.19
N VAL A 63 -3.62 8.51 12.18
CA VAL A 63 -2.26 8.23 12.64
C VAL A 63 -2.26 6.94 13.46
N GLU A 64 -3.16 6.85 14.45
CA GLU A 64 -3.21 5.72 15.39
C GLU A 64 -3.65 4.40 14.74
N ASP A 65 -4.46 4.45 13.67
CA ASP A 65 -4.90 3.28 12.90
C ASP A 65 -4.11 3.08 11.59
N ALA A 66 -3.03 3.84 11.34
CA ALA A 66 -2.27 3.83 10.10
C ALA A 66 -1.74 2.44 9.71
N GLY A 67 -1.31 1.65 10.69
CA GLY A 67 -0.81 0.28 10.48
C GLY A 67 -1.83 -0.84 10.62
N TRP A 68 -3.12 -0.53 10.77
CA TRP A 68 -4.12 -1.55 11.11
C TRP A 68 -4.28 -2.61 10.01
N ALA A 69 -4.30 -2.21 8.74
CA ALA A 69 -4.54 -3.15 7.63
C ALA A 69 -3.41 -4.18 7.48
N HIS A 70 -2.14 -3.75 7.57
CA HIS A 70 -1.00 -4.66 7.64
C HIS A 70 -1.08 -5.64 8.83
N LYS A 71 -1.55 -5.18 10.01
CA LYS A 71 -1.78 -6.07 11.16
C LYS A 71 -2.90 -7.07 10.89
N ALA A 72 -3.95 -6.65 10.18
CA ALA A 72 -5.11 -7.47 9.88
C ALA A 72 -4.78 -8.67 8.97
N GLU A 73 -3.73 -8.60 8.15
CA GLU A 73 -3.30 -9.69 7.28
C GLU A 73 -3.09 -11.02 8.01
N SER A 74 -2.58 -10.96 9.25
CA SER A 74 -2.39 -12.15 10.09
C SER A 74 -3.69 -12.93 10.33
N SER A 75 -4.82 -12.21 10.37
CA SER A 75 -6.17 -12.75 10.61
C SER A 75 -6.99 -12.83 9.31
N ILE A 76 -6.59 -12.09 8.28
CA ILE A 76 -7.26 -11.97 6.98
C ILE A 76 -6.20 -12.18 5.87
N PRO A 77 -5.64 -13.39 5.68
CA PRO A 77 -4.45 -13.56 4.82
C PRO A 77 -4.66 -13.20 3.35
N TRP A 78 -5.91 -13.20 2.88
CA TRP A 78 -6.22 -12.78 1.52
C TRP A 78 -6.08 -11.26 1.31
N SER A 79 -6.05 -10.46 2.39
CA SER A 79 -5.92 -9.00 2.31
C SER A 79 -4.52 -8.53 1.95
N THR A 80 -3.48 -9.37 2.12
CA THR A 80 -2.09 -9.03 1.73
C THR A 80 -1.99 -8.60 0.27
N ARG A 81 -2.78 -9.20 -0.62
CA ARG A 81 -2.78 -8.85 -2.05
C ARG A 81 -3.35 -7.47 -2.34
N LEU A 82 -4.12 -6.90 -1.41
CA LEU A 82 -4.71 -5.58 -1.56
C LEU A 82 -3.67 -4.46 -1.39
N HIS A 83 -2.53 -4.72 -0.76
CA HIS A 83 -1.51 -3.71 -0.51
C HIS A 83 -0.64 -3.40 -1.73
N PHE A 84 -0.80 -4.15 -2.83
CA PHE A 84 0.09 -4.06 -3.98
C PHE A 84 -0.65 -3.89 -5.31
N LEU A 85 0.03 -3.26 -6.25
CA LEU A 85 -0.37 -3.16 -7.65
C LEU A 85 0.74 -3.72 -8.54
N SER A 86 0.62 -4.98 -8.94
CA SER A 86 1.64 -5.63 -9.75
C SER A 86 1.62 -5.18 -11.20
N GLN A 87 2.79 -4.77 -11.68
CA GLN A 87 3.07 -4.47 -13.08
C GLN A 87 3.97 -5.57 -13.68
N PRO A 88 3.87 -5.85 -14.98
CA PRO A 88 4.76 -6.81 -15.64
C PRO A 88 6.22 -6.35 -15.63
N GLU A 89 6.45 -5.04 -15.75
CA GLU A 89 7.78 -4.43 -15.75
C GLU A 89 7.93 -3.51 -14.51
N PRO A 90 8.51 -4.01 -13.40
CA PRO A 90 8.50 -3.32 -12.10
C PRO A 90 9.32 -2.01 -12.06
N PHE A 91 10.16 -1.76 -13.06
CA PHE A 91 10.96 -0.53 -13.19
C PHE A 91 10.56 0.32 -14.40
N SER A 92 9.35 0.10 -14.93
CA SER A 92 8.84 0.93 -16.01
C SER A 92 8.59 2.36 -15.53
N ASN A 93 9.07 3.34 -16.31
CA ASN A 93 8.78 4.76 -16.08
C ASN A 93 7.36 5.15 -16.50
N THR A 94 6.55 4.19 -16.96
CA THR A 94 5.20 4.44 -17.46
C THR A 94 4.27 3.34 -16.95
N LEU A 95 3.22 3.76 -16.23
CA LEU A 95 2.11 2.90 -15.87
C LEU A 95 1.28 2.59 -17.13
N VAL A 96 1.37 1.36 -17.63
CA VAL A 96 0.52 0.89 -18.72
C VAL A 96 -0.73 0.27 -18.11
N VAL A 97 -1.81 1.05 -18.02
CA VAL A 97 -3.06 0.67 -17.32
C VAL A 97 -3.64 -0.66 -17.82
N ASN A 98 -3.54 -0.93 -19.13
CA ASN A 98 -4.06 -2.17 -19.72
C ASN A 98 -3.26 -3.43 -19.36
N GLU A 99 -2.07 -3.26 -18.79
CA GLU A 99 -1.15 -4.34 -18.40
C GLU A 99 -1.10 -4.55 -16.89
N ILE A 100 -1.83 -3.73 -16.11
CA ILE A 100 -1.98 -3.94 -14.67
C ILE A 100 -2.65 -5.30 -14.46
N THR A 101 -1.97 -6.16 -13.70
CA THR A 101 -2.54 -7.44 -13.31
C THR A 101 -3.27 -7.28 -11.98
N CYS A 102 -4.54 -7.67 -11.96
CA CYS A 102 -5.34 -7.71 -10.74
C CYS A 102 -5.99 -9.10 -10.60
N PRO A 103 -5.24 -10.10 -10.13
CA PRO A 103 -5.76 -11.46 -10.00
C PRO A 103 -7.01 -11.47 -9.11
N GLN A 104 -8.12 -12.02 -9.63
CA GLN A 104 -9.39 -12.16 -8.90
C GLN A 104 -9.99 -10.82 -8.44
N GLY A 105 -9.57 -9.68 -9.01
CA GLY A 105 -9.98 -8.36 -8.53
C GLY A 105 -9.38 -7.97 -7.16
N GLN A 106 -8.36 -8.68 -6.70
CA GLN A 106 -7.74 -8.49 -5.40
C GLN A 106 -6.38 -7.81 -5.55
N CYS A 107 -6.43 -6.50 -5.78
CA CYS A 107 -5.27 -5.63 -5.86
C CYS A 107 -5.62 -4.24 -5.28
N LEU A 108 -4.60 -3.41 -5.08
CA LEU A 108 -4.72 -2.11 -4.44
C LEU A 108 -5.76 -1.17 -5.05
N LEU A 109 -5.81 -1.04 -6.38
CA LEU A 109 -6.77 -0.13 -7.02
C LEU A 109 -8.23 -0.57 -6.85
N GLU A 110 -8.50 -1.87 -6.96
CA GLU A 110 -9.86 -2.41 -6.76
C GLU A 110 -10.27 -2.34 -5.28
N ALA A 111 -9.33 -2.56 -4.36
CA ALA A 111 -9.55 -2.42 -2.93
C ALA A 111 -9.89 -0.97 -2.54
N LEU A 112 -9.16 0.02 -3.08
CA LEU A 112 -9.45 1.44 -2.87
C LEU A 112 -10.86 1.80 -3.33
N LYS A 113 -11.25 1.37 -4.53
CA LYS A 113 -12.60 1.60 -5.06
C LYS A 113 -13.67 0.96 -4.17
N LEU A 114 -13.49 -0.30 -3.82
CA LEU A 114 -14.43 -1.05 -2.98
C LEU A 114 -14.64 -0.39 -1.61
N PHE A 115 -13.56 -0.10 -0.89
CA PHE A 115 -13.66 0.46 0.45
C PHE A 115 -14.12 1.92 0.45
N TYR A 116 -13.80 2.69 -0.60
CA TYR A 116 -14.31 4.05 -0.77
C TYR A 116 -15.83 4.05 -0.98
N ASP A 117 -16.33 3.21 -1.89
CA ASP A 117 -17.77 3.10 -2.16
C ASP A 117 -18.54 2.64 -0.91
N GLN A 118 -17.96 1.71 -0.14
CA GLN A 118 -18.50 1.30 1.15
C GLN A 118 -18.50 2.44 2.17
N ALA A 119 -17.39 3.13 2.38
CA ALA A 119 -17.28 4.24 3.35
C ALA A 119 -18.24 5.40 3.02
N LYS A 120 -18.55 5.60 1.74
CA LYS A 120 -19.52 6.60 1.27
C LYS A 120 -20.98 6.19 1.52
N GLY A 121 -21.25 4.92 1.81
CA GLY A 121 -22.60 4.37 1.92
C GLY A 121 -23.33 4.26 0.58
N ASP A 122 -22.60 4.31 -0.54
CA ASP A 122 -23.14 4.33 -1.91
C ASP A 122 -23.15 2.94 -2.54
N THR A 123 -23.59 1.94 -1.78
CA THR A 123 -23.67 0.54 -2.25
C THR A 123 -24.79 0.29 -3.27
N SER A 124 -25.57 1.34 -3.60
CA SER A 124 -26.76 1.27 -4.45
C SER A 124 -26.58 1.90 -5.85
N LYS A 125 -25.54 2.70 -6.09
CA LYS A 125 -25.26 3.35 -7.39
C LYS A 125 -23.93 2.97 -8.00
N VAL A 126 -23.45 1.77 -7.74
CA VAL A 126 -22.35 1.27 -8.54
C VAL A 126 -22.96 0.91 -9.92
N GLU A 127 -22.95 1.86 -10.87
CA GLU A 127 -23.10 1.59 -12.32
C GLU A 127 -21.88 0.81 -12.77
N ILE A 128 -21.81 -0.42 -12.27
CA ILE A 128 -20.82 -1.43 -12.49
C ILE A 128 -21.09 -1.96 -13.89
N SER A 129 -20.19 -1.64 -14.82
CA SER A 129 -20.06 -2.36 -16.09
C SER A 129 -20.25 -3.85 -15.82
N GLN A 130 -21.00 -4.57 -16.64
CA GLN A 130 -21.32 -5.98 -16.42
C GLN A 130 -20.08 -6.86 -16.13
N LYS A 131 -18.90 -6.42 -16.60
CA LYS A 131 -17.55 -6.94 -16.30
C LYS A 131 -17.15 -6.77 -14.83
N ASP A 132 -17.36 -5.60 -14.26
CA ASP A 132 -17.08 -5.27 -12.85
C ASP A 132 -18.03 -6.03 -11.91
N ARG A 133 -19.21 -6.45 -12.40
CA ARG A 133 -20.23 -7.18 -11.60
C ARG A 133 -19.86 -8.64 -11.42
N LEU A 134 -19.22 -9.23 -12.43
CA LEU A 134 -18.62 -10.57 -12.38
C LEU A 134 -17.35 -10.60 -11.52
N MET A 135 -16.58 -9.50 -11.52
CA MET A 135 -15.43 -9.30 -10.64
C MET A 135 -15.88 -9.10 -9.19
N MET A 136 -16.90 -8.27 -8.93
CA MET A 136 -17.44 -8.02 -7.59
C MET A 136 -18.26 -9.20 -7.04
N SER A 137 -18.96 -9.96 -7.90
CA SER A 137 -19.62 -11.21 -7.48
C SER A 137 -18.61 -12.32 -7.18
N SER A 138 -17.38 -12.21 -7.70
CA SER A 138 -16.22 -13.04 -7.32
C SER A 138 -15.40 -12.43 -6.18
N ALA A 139 -15.54 -11.12 -5.93
CA ALA A 139 -14.93 -10.35 -4.84
C ALA A 139 -15.95 -10.07 -3.72
N ARG A 140 -16.80 -11.06 -3.39
CA ARG A 140 -17.26 -11.13 -2.00
C ARG A 140 -16.00 -11.36 -1.19
N LEU A 141 -15.55 -10.31 -0.50
CA LEU A 141 -14.49 -10.46 0.49
C LEU A 141 -14.87 -11.67 1.37
N PRO A 142 -13.97 -12.65 1.55
CA PRO A 142 -14.27 -13.87 2.30
C PRO A 142 -14.82 -13.64 3.70
N VAL A 143 -14.68 -12.42 4.23
CA VAL A 143 -15.13 -11.95 5.52
C VAL A 143 -15.93 -10.65 5.35
N GLN A 144 -16.96 -10.45 6.18
CA GLN A 144 -17.66 -9.17 6.21
C GLN A 144 -16.76 -8.07 6.81
N VAL A 145 -16.52 -7.04 6.02
CA VAL A 145 -15.74 -5.85 6.41
C VAL A 145 -16.74 -4.77 6.87
N THR A 146 -16.54 -4.22 8.06
CA THR A 146 -17.39 -3.13 8.58
C THR A 146 -17.00 -1.79 7.94
N ASP A 147 -17.84 -0.76 8.07
CA ASP A 147 -17.50 0.59 7.57
C ASP A 147 -16.24 1.16 8.24
N ALA A 148 -16.01 0.81 9.51
CA ALA A 148 -14.78 1.16 10.21
C ALA A 148 -13.57 0.45 9.61
N ASP A 149 -13.69 -0.83 9.29
CA ASP A 149 -12.61 -1.60 8.65
C ASP A 149 -12.33 -1.09 7.23
N ALA A 150 -13.36 -0.72 6.47
CA ALA A 150 -13.20 -0.10 5.16
C ALA A 150 -12.39 1.21 5.26
N VAL A 151 -12.69 2.06 6.23
CA VAL A 151 -11.92 3.29 6.47
C VAL A 151 -10.50 3.00 6.92
N ARG A 152 -10.26 1.98 7.76
CA ARG A 152 -8.91 1.56 8.16
C ARG A 152 -8.09 1.04 6.98
N PHE A 153 -8.71 0.26 6.08
CA PHE A 153 -8.07 -0.13 4.83
C PHE A 153 -7.75 1.10 3.97
N LEU A 154 -8.67 2.05 3.80
CA LEU A 154 -8.40 3.27 3.02
C LEU A 154 -7.21 4.08 3.59
N ILE A 155 -7.13 4.25 4.90
CA ILE A 155 -6.02 4.97 5.55
C ILE A 155 -4.68 4.35 5.16
N ASN A 156 -4.58 3.02 5.22
CA ASN A 156 -3.34 2.31 4.96
C ASN A 156 -3.02 2.22 3.45
N LEU A 157 -4.00 1.79 2.63
CA LEU A 157 -3.84 1.59 1.19
C LEU A 157 -3.55 2.87 0.40
N ILE A 158 -4.02 4.03 0.87
CA ILE A 158 -3.62 5.31 0.28
C ILE A 158 -2.12 5.55 0.49
N GLY A 159 -1.56 5.14 1.63
CA GLY A 159 -0.11 5.16 1.87
C GLY A 159 0.64 4.23 0.91
N ASP A 160 0.19 2.98 0.79
CA ASP A 160 0.81 1.98 -0.11
C ASP A 160 0.79 2.43 -1.57
N MET A 161 -0.30 3.07 -2.02
CA MET A 161 -0.39 3.60 -3.38
C MET A 161 0.72 4.61 -3.70
N HIS A 162 1.21 5.33 -2.69
CA HIS A 162 2.29 6.30 -2.81
C HIS A 162 3.67 5.69 -2.53
N GLN A 163 3.75 4.38 -2.26
CA GLN A 163 4.99 3.62 -2.16
C GLN A 163 5.39 3.17 -3.58
N PRO A 164 6.54 3.63 -4.13
CA PRO A 164 6.90 3.27 -5.50
C PRO A 164 7.32 1.81 -5.68
N LEU A 165 7.72 1.14 -4.61
CA LEU A 165 8.12 -0.27 -4.64
C LEU A 165 6.93 -1.15 -4.19
N PRO A 166 6.91 -2.41 -4.63
CA PRO A 166 6.03 -3.43 -4.08
C PRO A 166 6.68 -4.18 -2.90
#